data_AF-A0A350C7K3-F1
#
_entry.id   AF-A0A350C7K3-F1
#
_cell.length_a   1.000
_cell.length_b   1.000
_cell.length_c   1.000
_cell.angle_alpha   90.00
_cell.angle_beta   90.00
_cell.angle_gamma   90.00
#
_symmetry.space_group_name_H-M   'P 1'
#
loop_
_entity.id
_entity.type
_entity.pdbx_description
1 polymer ?
#
loop_
_entity_poly.entity_id
_entity_poly.type
_entity_poly.pdbx_seq_one_letter_code
_entity_poly.pdbx_strand_id
1 'polypeptide(L)' 'GVPAFPVDTHIQRLAYRWCLSTGKNVDKTEKDLKRLFDERLWNRLHLQIIFFGREYCPARGHDYKVCPICSKYGRKSLFN' A
#
# COMPACT_ATOMS: atom_id res chain seq x y z
N GLY A 1 -11.06 -2.47 21.56
CA GLY A 1 -10.70 -1.36 20.66
C GLY A 1 -11.44 -1.54 19.36
N VAL A 2 -11.95 -0.46 18.77
CA VAL A 2 -12.59 -0.53 17.45
C VAL A 2 -11.54 -0.97 16.42
N PRO A 3 -11.78 -2.00 15.60
CA PRO A 3 -10.81 -2.38 14.58
C PRO A 3 -10.67 -1.22 13.59
N ALA A 4 -9.45 -0.78 13.39
CA ALA A 4 -9.11 0.25 12.44
C ALA A 4 -8.04 -0.29 11.50
N PHE A 5 -8.08 0.14 10.23
CA PHE A 5 -6.97 -0.04 9.31
C PHE A 5 -6.22 1.28 9.26
N PRO A 6 -5.24 1.53 10.16
CA PRO A 6 -4.52 2.79 10.14
C PRO A 6 -3.74 2.91 8.83
N VAL A 7 -3.95 4.01 8.11
CA VAL A 7 -3.22 4.35 6.90
C VAL A 7 -2.15 5.37 7.25
N ASP A 8 -0.89 4.96 7.19
CA ASP A 8 0.26 5.85 7.32
C ASP A 8 0.83 6.24 5.93
N THR A 9 1.95 6.97 5.92
CA THR A 9 2.59 7.41 4.67
C THR A 9 3.16 6.25 3.83
N HIS A 10 3.50 5.12 4.46
CA HIS A 10 3.93 3.91 3.74
C HIS A 10 2.75 3.28 3.02
N ILE A 11 1.68 3.01 3.76
CA ILE A 11 0.47 2.37 3.24
C ILE A 11 -0.17 3.24 2.16
N GLN A 12 -0.25 4.55 2.35
CA GLN A 12 -0.80 5.46 1.34
C GLN A 12 0.00 5.39 0.02
N ARG A 13 1.33 5.44 0.11
CA ARG A 13 2.23 5.35 -1.07
C ARG A 13 2.08 4.00 -1.77
N LEU A 14 2.06 2.91 -1.00
CA LEU A 14 2.00 1.55 -1.55
C LEU A 14 0.63 1.22 -2.14
N ALA A 15 -0.46 1.60 -1.47
CA ALA A 15 -1.81 1.47 -2.00
C ALA A 15 -1.97 2.21 -3.33
N TYR A 16 -1.34 3.37 -3.48
CA TYR A 16 -1.30 4.11 -4.74
C TYR A 16 -0.49 3.39 -5.83
N ARG A 17 0.73 2.94 -5.49
CA ARG A 17 1.64 2.21 -6.41
C ARG A 17 1.03 0.88 -6.88
N TRP A 18 0.27 0.19 -6.03
CA TRP A 18 -0.33 -1.12 -6.32
C TRP A 18 -1.75 -1.03 -6.88
N CYS A 19 -2.19 0.17 -7.28
CA CYS A 19 -3.53 0.39 -7.83
C CYS A 19 -4.69 0.02 -6.89
N LEU A 20 -4.45 -0.08 -5.57
CA LEU A 20 -5.48 -0.34 -4.56
C LEU A 20 -6.30 0.91 -4.23
N SER A 21 -5.70 2.10 -4.38
CA SER A 21 -6.35 3.38 -4.16
C SER A 21 -5.84 4.43 -5.16
N THR A 22 -6.66 5.46 -5.38
CA THR A 22 -6.23 6.66 -6.13
C THR A 22 -5.33 7.60 -5.32
N GLY A 23 -5.13 7.35 -4.02
CA GLY A 23 -4.19 8.09 -3.17
C GLY A 23 -4.53 9.56 -2.88
N LYS A 24 -5.67 10.07 -3.39
CA LYS A 24 -6.07 11.50 -3.27
C LYS A 24 -6.04 12.03 -1.83
N ASN A 25 -6.43 11.22 -0.85
CA ASN A 25 -6.30 11.52 0.58
C ASN A 25 -6.27 10.21 1.39
N VAL A 26 -5.95 10.36 2.69
CA VAL A 26 -5.83 9.24 3.64
C VAL A 26 -7.19 8.55 3.81
N ASP A 27 -8.25 9.31 4.06
CA ASP A 27 -9.61 8.78 4.28
C ASP A 27 -10.13 7.91 3.13
N LYS A 28 -9.89 8.33 1.88
CA LYS A 28 -10.27 7.54 0.71
C LYS A 28 -9.46 6.25 0.66
N THR A 29 -8.16 6.32 0.91
CA THR A 29 -7.30 5.15 0.90
C THR A 29 -7.71 4.16 1.99
N GLU A 30 -8.04 4.65 3.19
CA GLU A 30 -8.55 3.80 4.26
C GLU A 30 -9.87 3.12 3.86
N LYS A 31 -10.84 3.88 3.33
CA LYS A 31 -12.12 3.32 2.86
C LYS A 31 -11.93 2.28 1.77
N ASP A 32 -11.04 2.53 0.81
CA ASP A 32 -10.75 1.60 -0.28
C ASP A 32 -10.09 0.32 0.25
N LEU A 33 -9.10 0.43 1.16
CA LEU A 33 -8.44 -0.74 1.75
C LEU A 33 -9.38 -1.55 2.66
N LYS A 34 -10.22 -0.88 3.46
CA LYS A 34 -11.25 -1.53 4.28
C LYS A 34 -12.30 -2.27 3.44
N ARG A 35 -12.59 -1.80 2.22
CA ARG A 35 -13.48 -2.49 1.28
C ARG A 35 -12.81 -3.72 0.66
N LEU A 36 -11.49 -3.68 0.44
CA LEU A 36 -10.74 -4.74 -0.22
C LEU A 36 -10.35 -5.89 0.72
N PHE A 37 -10.14 -5.61 2.00
CA PHE A 37 -9.64 -6.58 2.98
C PHE A 37 -10.60 -6.79 4.14
N ASP A 38 -10.74 -8.03 4.58
CA ASP A 38 -11.50 -8.40 5.79
C ASP A 38 -10.93 -7.72 7.05
N GLU A 39 -11.82 -7.24 7.92
CA GLU A 39 -11.51 -6.56 9.19
C GLU A 39 -10.57 -7.36 10.09
N ARG A 40 -10.66 -8.68 10.06
CA ARG A 40 -9.78 -9.59 10.83
C ARG A 40 -8.32 -9.48 10.41
N LEU A 41 -8.05 -9.01 9.19
CA LEU A 41 -6.71 -8.92 8.63
C LEU A 41 -6.08 -7.53 8.79
N TRP A 42 -6.84 -6.50 9.18
CA TRP A 42 -6.40 -5.10 9.11
C TRP A 42 -5.10 -4.83 9.88
N ASN A 43 -5.00 -5.28 11.13
CA ASN A 43 -3.80 -5.10 11.95
C ASN A 43 -2.58 -5.84 11.37
N ARG A 44 -2.80 -7.05 10.84
CA ARG A 44 -1.73 -7.86 10.25
C ARG A 44 -1.24 -7.23 8.94
N LEU A 45 -2.16 -6.82 8.09
CA LEU A 45 -1.87 -6.17 6.81
C LEU A 45 -1.15 -4.83 7.02
N HIS A 46 -1.55 -4.04 8.01
CA HIS A 46 -0.89 -2.79 8.35
C HIS A 46 0.63 -2.99 8.54
N LEU A 47 1.01 -3.92 9.43
CA LEU A 47 2.43 -4.23 9.68
C LEU A 47 3.12 -4.84 8.46
N GLN A 48 2.48 -5.78 7.77
CA GLN A 48 3.05 -6.43 6.57
C GLN A 48 3.35 -5.42 5.46
N ILE A 49 2.44 -4.48 5.21
CA ILE A 49 2.63 -3.44 4.19
C ILE A 49 3.76 -2.48 4.59
N ILE A 50 3.87 -2.13 5.87
CA ILE A 50 4.98 -1.31 6.38
C ILE A 50 6.33 -2.02 6.17
N PHE A 51 6.44 -3.28 6.60
CA PHE A 51 7.69 -4.04 6.45
C PHE A 51 8.06 -4.22 4.98
N PHE A 52 7.09 -4.58 4.13
CA PHE A 52 7.30 -4.67 2.69
C PHE A 52 7.78 -3.34 2.10
N GLY A 53 7.18 -2.23 2.53
CA GLY A 53 7.56 -0.89 2.10
C GLY A 53 8.97 -0.47 2.50
N ARG A 54 9.51 -1.03 3.57
CA ARG A 54 10.88 -0.76 4.02
C ARG A 54 11.89 -1.60 3.27
N GLU A 55 11.58 -2.88 3.06
CA GLU A 55 12.51 -3.85 2.49
C GLU A 55 12.52 -3.84 0.95
N TYR A 56 11.35 -3.84 0.32
CA TYR A 56 11.21 -4.04 -1.13
C TYR A 56 10.74 -2.80 -1.89
N CYS A 57 10.04 -1.89 -1.22
CA CYS A 57 9.41 -0.74 -1.88
C CYS A 57 9.71 0.61 -1.19
N PRO A 58 11.01 0.99 -1.09
CA PRO A 58 11.42 2.22 -0.41
C PRO A 58 10.83 3.46 -1.10
N ALA A 59 10.78 4.57 -0.36
CA ALA A 59 10.27 5.82 -0.91
C ALA A 59 11.22 6.41 -1.96
N ARG A 60 12.52 6.41 -1.66
CA ARG A 60 13.61 6.89 -2.52
C ARG A 60 14.42 5.71 -3.04
N GLY A 61 14.95 5.82 -4.27
CA GLY A 61 15.76 4.74 -4.87
C GLY A 61 14.99 3.45 -5.13
N HIS A 62 13.66 3.52 -5.28
CA HIS A 62 12.86 2.34 -5.56
C HIS A 62 13.13 1.81 -6.96
N ASP A 63 13.72 0.62 -7.05
CA ASP A 63 13.76 -0.13 -8.30
C ASP A 63 12.48 -0.99 -8.42
N TYR A 64 11.60 -0.57 -9.32
CA TYR A 64 10.32 -1.24 -9.53
C TYR A 64 10.48 -2.60 -10.22
N LYS A 65 11.59 -2.86 -10.93
CA LYS A 65 11.82 -4.12 -11.66
C LYS A 65 12.13 -5.26 -10.70
N VAL A 66 12.83 -4.98 -9.60
CA VAL A 66 13.15 -5.96 -8.55
C VAL A 66 12.07 -6.07 -7.48
N CYS A 67 11.16 -5.10 -7.40
CA CYS A 67 10.06 -5.12 -6.45
C CYS A 67 9.07 -6.25 -6.77
N PRO A 68 8.78 -7.18 -5.83
CA PRO A 68 7.93 -8.34 -6.09
C PRO A 68 6.50 -8.01 -6.54
N ILE A 69 5.97 -6.87 -6.09
CA ILE A 69 4.60 -6.43 -6.41
C ILE A 69 4.59 -5.40 -7.54
N CYS A 70 5.44 -4.37 -7.48
CA CYS A 70 5.42 -3.30 -8.48
C CYS A 70 5.82 -3.79 -9.87
N SER A 71 6.71 -4.78 -9.98
CA SER A 71 7.11 -5.36 -11.27
C SER A 71 5.95 -6.02 -12.02
N LYS A 72 4.95 -6.55 -11.31
CA LYS A 72 3.82 -7.30 -11.88
C LYS A 72 2.52 -6.49 -11.94
N TYR A 73 2.21 -5.78 -10.86
CA TYR A 73 0.92 -5.12 -10.64
C TYR A 73 1.07 -3.61 -10.38
N GLY A 74 2.30 -3.10 -10.45
CA GLY A 74 2.57 -1.68 -10.24
C GLY A 74 1.85 -0.82 -11.26
N ARG A 75 1.45 0.37 -10.83
CA ARG A 75 0.85 1.38 -11.70
C ARG A 75 1.83 1.76 -12.82
N LYS A 76 1.53 1.31 -14.05
CA LYS A 76 2.39 1.53 -15.23
C LYS A 76 2.76 2.99 -15.43
N SER A 77 1.83 3.92 -15.22
CA SER A 77 2.09 5.37 -15.37
C SER A 77 3.14 5.95 -14.42
N LEU A 78 3.59 5.21 -13.39
CA LEU A 78 4.65 5.63 -12.47
C LEU A 78 6.02 5.05 -12.81
N PHE A 79 6.06 4.01 -13.63
CA PHE A 79 7.25 3.18 -13.85
C PHE A 79 7.64 3.04 -15.33
N ASN A 80 6.83 3.62 -16.23
CA ASN A 80 7.10 3.73 -17.67
C ASN A 80 8.01 4.93 -17.97
#